data_AF-A0A661IAH6-F1
#
_entry.id   AF-A0A661IAH6-F1
#
_cell.length_a   1.000
_cell.length_b   1.000
_cell.length_c   1.000
_cell.angle_alpha   90.00
_cell.angle_beta   90.00
_cell.angle_gamma   90.00
#
_symmetry.space_group_name_H-M   'P 1'
#
loop_
_entity.id
_entity.type
_entity.pdbx_description
1 polymer ?
#
loop_
_entity_poly.entity_id
_entity_poly.type
_entity_poly.pdbx_seq_one_letter_code
_entity_poly.pdbx_strand_id
1 'polypeptide(L)'
;TVFFSLRTTDGRRRNADKLAKKLVRGIPGGGAGGHETMAGGKVDLPSQEGGEGIRQRIKTRFLKELGSSWEKGILFVGGENGVKNRKAGVS
;
A
#
# COMPACT_ATOMS: atom_id res chain seq x y z
N THR A 1 -10.85 -16.54 0.76
CA THR A 1 -10.76 -15.11 0.38
C THR A 1 -10.37 -14.27 1.57
N VAL A 2 -9.56 -13.22 1.37
CA VAL A 2 -9.22 -12.22 2.40
C VAL A 2 -9.81 -10.89 2.00
N PHE A 3 -10.41 -10.21 2.98
CA PHE A 3 -10.93 -8.85 2.83
C PHE A 3 -10.00 -7.87 3.54
N PHE A 4 -9.90 -6.67 3.00
CA PHE A 4 -9.17 -5.57 3.64
C PHE A 4 -9.95 -4.26 3.50
N SER A 5 -9.71 -3.34 4.43
CA SER A 5 -10.25 -1.99 4.43
C SER A 5 -9.13 -0.99 4.64
N LEU A 6 -9.22 0.14 3.95
CA LEU A 6 -8.28 1.25 3.99
C LEU A 6 -9.05 2.51 4.36
N ARG A 7 -8.49 3.27 5.31
CA ARG A 7 -8.99 4.58 5.70
C ARG A 7 -7.83 5.57 5.66
N THR A 8 -8.04 6.73 5.06
CA THR A 8 -7.06 7.82 5.00
C THR A 8 -7.69 9.09 5.56
N THR A 9 -6.90 9.84 6.34
CA THR A 9 -7.33 11.11 6.95
C THR A 9 -7.01 12.32 6.08
N ASP A 10 -6.08 12.17 5.12
CA ASP A 10 -5.71 13.21 4.15
C ASP A 10 -6.05 12.75 2.72
N GLY A 11 -7.31 12.98 2.33
CA GLY A 11 -7.83 12.62 1.01
C GLY A 11 -7.13 13.33 -0.16
N ARG A 12 -6.38 14.42 0.10
CA ARG A 12 -5.67 15.18 -0.95
C ARG A 12 -4.34 14.54 -1.36
N ARG A 13 -3.64 13.86 -0.44
CA ARG A 13 -2.35 13.21 -0.74
C ARG A 13 -2.45 11.69 -0.96
N ARG A 14 -3.48 11.03 -0.41
CA ARG A 14 -3.63 9.57 -0.50
C ARG A 14 -5.09 9.16 -0.72
N ASN A 15 -5.45 8.93 -1.99
CA ASN A 15 -6.75 8.41 -2.40
C ASN A 15 -6.83 6.89 -2.12
N ALA A 16 -7.69 6.51 -1.17
CA ALA A 16 -7.87 5.14 -0.69
C ALA A 16 -8.36 4.19 -1.80
N ASP A 17 -9.27 4.63 -2.66
CA ASP A 17 -9.78 3.83 -3.79
C ASP A 17 -8.66 3.48 -4.79
N LYS A 18 -7.86 4.46 -5.19
CA LYS A 18 -6.70 4.23 -6.07
C LYS A 18 -5.69 3.28 -5.44
N LEU A 19 -5.44 3.43 -4.13
CA LEU A 19 -4.56 2.53 -3.39
C LEU A 19 -5.09 1.10 -3.41
N ALA A 20 -6.36 0.90 -3.03
CA ALA A 20 -7.00 -0.40 -2.97
C ALA A 20 -6.93 -1.14 -4.33
N LYS A 21 -7.25 -0.42 -5.42
CA LYS A 21 -7.17 -0.95 -6.80
C LYS A 21 -5.75 -1.36 -7.19
N LYS A 22 -4.73 -0.57 -6.82
CA LYS A 22 -3.32 -0.91 -7.05
C LYS A 22 -2.88 -2.15 -6.26
N LEU A 23 -3.34 -2.31 -5.02
CA LEU A 23 -2.98 -3.45 -4.17
C LEU A 23 -3.41 -4.78 -4.82
N VAL A 24 -4.64 -4.84 -5.33
CA VAL A 24 -5.23 -6.06 -5.89
C VAL A 24 -4.92 -6.28 -7.37
N ARG A 25 -4.31 -5.31 -8.06
CA ARG A 25 -4.06 -5.40 -9.51
C ARG A 25 -3.24 -6.64 -9.88
N GLY A 26 -3.80 -7.48 -10.74
CA GLY A 26 -3.15 -8.72 -11.20
C GLY A 26 -3.07 -9.83 -10.15
N ILE A 27 -3.87 -9.73 -9.08
CA ILE A 27 -4.08 -10.84 -8.12
C ILE A 27 -5.37 -11.56 -8.52
N PRO A 28 -5.36 -12.90 -8.67
CA PRO A 28 -6.57 -13.68 -8.94
C PRO A 28 -7.67 -13.43 -7.91
N GLY A 29 -8.92 -13.30 -8.38
CA GLY A 29 -10.05 -12.97 -7.50
C GLY A 29 -10.00 -11.57 -6.87
N GLY A 30 -9.05 -10.72 -7.32
CA GLY A 30 -8.83 -9.38 -6.83
C GLY A 30 -9.95 -8.41 -7.24
N GLY A 31 -10.63 -7.83 -6.26
CA GLY A 31 -11.61 -6.76 -6.47
C GLY A 31 -11.43 -5.66 -5.44
N ALA A 32 -11.58 -4.40 -5.84
CA ALA A 32 -11.43 -3.25 -4.94
C ALA A 32 -12.28 -2.06 -5.40
N GLY A 33 -12.72 -1.25 -4.43
CA GLY A 33 -13.50 -0.04 -4.67
C GLY A 33 -13.72 0.79 -3.42
N GLY A 34 -14.12 2.05 -3.61
CA GLY A 34 -14.53 2.95 -2.53
C GLY A 34 -14.46 4.43 -2.93
N HIS A 35 -14.29 5.27 -1.90
CA HIS A 35 -14.13 6.72 -1.97
C HIS A 35 -12.68 7.12 -1.68
N GLU A 36 -12.38 8.41 -1.83
CA GLU A 36 -11.03 8.94 -1.64
C GLU A 36 -10.48 8.73 -0.22
N THR A 37 -11.35 8.75 0.80
CA THR A 37 -10.97 8.61 2.22
C THR A 37 -11.16 7.20 2.76
N MET A 38 -11.95 6.36 2.08
CA MET A 38 -12.26 5.00 2.54
C MET A 38 -12.48 4.07 1.35
N ALA A 39 -11.76 2.97 1.33
CA ALA A 39 -11.93 1.94 0.32
C ALA A 39 -11.69 0.55 0.92
N GLY A 40 -12.04 -0.48 0.16
CA GLY A 40 -11.78 -1.85 0.53
C GLY A 40 -11.52 -2.72 -0.68
N GLY A 41 -11.21 -3.97 -0.39
CA GLY A 41 -11.08 -4.97 -1.44
C GLY A 41 -11.04 -6.39 -0.90
N LYS A 42 -11.06 -7.31 -1.84
CA LYS A 42 -10.94 -8.74 -1.61
C LYS A 42 -9.88 -9.32 -2.52
N VAL A 43 -9.25 -10.39 -2.07
CA VAL A 43 -8.40 -11.27 -2.87
C VAL A 43 -8.72 -12.71 -2.54
N ASP A 44 -8.75 -13.56 -3.55
CA ASP A 44 -8.89 -14.99 -3.33
C ASP A 44 -7.53 -15.57 -2.96
N LEU A 45 -7.52 -16.40 -1.92
CA LEU A 45 -6.34 -17.17 -1.54
C LEU A 45 -6.58 -18.60 -2.02
N PRO A 46 -5.61 -19.22 -2.71
CA PRO A 46 -5.75 -20.58 -3.22
C PRO A 46 -5.89 -21.61 -2.09
N SER A 47 -5.31 -21.34 -0.92
CA SER A 47 -5.53 -22.06 0.34
C SER A 47 -5.05 -21.20 1.52
N GLN A 48 -5.28 -21.65 2.76
CA GLN A 48 -4.88 -20.91 3.96
C GLN A 48 -3.35 -20.79 4.07
N GLU A 49 -2.61 -21.82 3.66
CA GLU A 49 -1.14 -21.90 3.65
C GLU A 49 -0.54 -21.39 2.33
N GLY A 50 -1.17 -21.67 1.18
CA GLY A 50 -0.72 -21.22 -0.15
C GLY A 50 -0.94 -19.73 -0.41
N GLY A 51 -1.56 -19.01 0.53
CA GLY A 51 -1.84 -17.58 0.43
C GLY A 51 -0.69 -16.66 0.83
N GLU A 52 0.41 -17.19 1.36
CA GLU A 52 1.51 -16.37 1.91
C GLU A 52 2.14 -15.45 0.85
N GLY A 53 2.39 -15.95 -0.36
CA GLY A 53 2.94 -15.15 -1.45
C GLY A 53 2.02 -13.97 -1.86
N ILE A 54 0.70 -14.20 -1.87
CA ILE A 54 -0.29 -13.15 -2.14
C ILE A 54 -0.28 -12.11 -1.02
N ARG A 55 -0.27 -12.57 0.24
CA ARG A 55 -0.21 -11.68 1.42
C ARG A 55 1.06 -10.83 1.40
N GLN A 56 2.21 -11.43 1.11
CA GLN A 56 3.49 -10.72 1.00
C GLN A 56 3.49 -9.69 -0.14
N ARG A 57 2.92 -10.04 -1.30
CA ARG A 57 2.81 -9.12 -2.43
C ARG A 57 1.93 -7.91 -2.11
N ILE A 58 0.80 -8.13 -1.43
CA ILE A 58 -0.10 -7.04 -0.99
C ILE A 58 0.59 -6.16 0.06
N LYS A 59 1.22 -6.75 1.08
CA LYS A 59 1.97 -5.99 2.11
C LYS A 59 3.08 -5.14 1.49
N THR A 60 3.86 -5.73 0.58
CA THR A 60 4.96 -5.05 -0.11
C THR A 60 4.45 -3.87 -0.94
N ARG A 61 3.37 -4.06 -1.70
CA ARG A 61 2.74 -2.98 -2.47
C ARG A 61 2.20 -1.89 -1.55
N PHE A 62 1.54 -2.26 -0.46
CA PHE A 62 1.02 -1.30 0.50
C PHE A 62 2.12 -0.45 1.11
N LEU A 63 3.22 -1.08 1.54
CA LEU A 63 4.35 -0.36 2.12
C LEU A 63 5.08 0.49 1.09
N LYS A 64 5.18 0.06 -0.18
CA LYS A 64 5.68 0.90 -1.27
C LYS A 64 4.82 2.14 -1.49
N GLU A 65 3.50 1.99 -1.52
CA GLU A 65 2.60 3.15 -1.69
C GLU A 65 2.59 4.05 -0.44
N LEU A 66 2.80 3.47 0.74
CA LEU A 66 3.07 4.23 1.95
C LEU A 66 4.48 4.83 1.98
N GLY A 67 5.38 4.45 1.07
CA GLY A 67 6.83 4.74 1.02
C GLY A 67 7.59 4.39 2.31
N SER A 68 7.16 3.33 2.99
CA SER A 68 7.77 2.81 4.22
C SER A 68 8.76 1.69 3.92
N SER A 69 9.88 1.64 4.67
CA SER A 69 10.99 0.69 4.49
C SER A 69 10.82 -0.63 5.25
N TRP A 70 9.60 -0.99 5.71
CA TRP A 70 9.30 -2.19 6.53
C TRP A 70 9.94 -2.22 7.94
N GLU A 71 10.99 -1.45 8.19
CA GLU A 71 11.67 -1.41 9.47
C GLU A 71 10.81 -0.70 10.54
N LYS A 72 10.62 -1.36 11.69
CA LYS A 72 9.97 -0.76 12.85
C LYS A 72 10.79 0.45 13.31
N GLY A 73 10.17 1.63 13.36
CA GLY A 73 10.77 2.83 13.96
C GLY A 73 11.52 3.75 13.00
N ILE A 74 11.65 3.42 11.71
CA ILE A 74 12.20 4.38 10.74
C ILE A 74 11.11 5.34 10.29
N LEU A 75 11.38 6.64 10.50
CA LEU A 75 10.55 7.73 10.01
C LEU A 75 10.36 7.62 8.50
N PHE A 76 9.09 7.65 8.09
CA PHE A 76 8.65 7.66 6.71
C PHE A 76 9.31 8.81 5.92
N VAL A 77 10.21 8.49 4.98
CA VAL A 77 10.77 9.48 4.05
C VAL A 77 10.00 9.39 2.74
N GLY A 78 9.03 10.29 2.57
CA GLY A 78 8.23 10.39 1.35
C GLY A 78 9.09 10.48 0.09
N GLY A 79 8.70 9.70 -0.92
CA GLY A 79 9.36 9.60 -2.22
C GLY A 79 9.52 10.93 -2.96
N GLU A 80 10.53 10.95 -3.83
CA GLU A 80 11.07 12.00 -4.72
C GLU A 80 11.49 13.34 -4.09
N ASN A 81 10.83 13.85 -3.06
CA ASN A 81 11.28 15.06 -2.37
C ASN A 81 12.26 14.79 -1.21
N GLY A 82 12.25 13.58 -0.63
CA GLY A 82 13.22 13.20 0.42
C GLY A 82 14.65 12.96 -0.09
N VAL A 83 14.83 12.74 -1.40
CA VAL A 83 16.15 12.52 -2.01
C VAL A 83 16.86 13.86 -2.29
N LYS A 84 16.11 14.92 -2.58
CA LYS A 84 16.70 16.26 -2.82
C LYS A 84 17.31 16.87 -1.56
N ASN A 85 16.73 16.64 -0.39
CA ASN A 85 17.24 17.20 0.87
C ASN A 85 18.49 16.51 1.44
N ARG A 86 18.96 15.39 0.86
CA ARG A 86 20.27 14.80 1.26
C ARG A 86 21.45 15.27 0.42
N LYS A 87 21.23 15.91 -0.73
CA LYS A 87 22.32 16.44 -1.57
C LYS A 87 22.66 17.91 -1.32
N ALA A 88 21.88 18.62 -0.50
CA ALA A 88 22.09 20.03 -0.21
C ALA A 88 22.70 20.32 1.19
N GLY A 89 23.06 19.28 1.94
CA GLY A 89 23.50 19.40 3.35
C GLY A 89 24.91 18.88 3.63
N VAL A 90 25.80 18.93 2.64
CA VAL A 90 27.25 18.75 2.87
C VAL A 90 27.96 19.92 2.18
N SER A 91 28.21 20.96 2.96
CA SER A 91 29.27 21.94 2.75
C SER A 91 29.91 22.18 4.11
#